data_AF-A0A7V5N447-F1
#
_entry.id   AF-A0A7V5N447-F1
#
_cell.length_a   1.000
_cell.length_b   1.000
_cell.length_c   1.000
_cell.angle_alpha   90.00
_cell.angle_beta   90.00
_cell.angle_gamma   90.00
#
_symmetry.space_group_name_H-M   'P 1'
#
loop_
_entity.id
_entity.type
_entity.pdbx_description
1 polymer ?
#
loop_
_entity_poly.entity_id
_entity_poly.type
_entity_poly.pdbx_seq_one_letter_code
_entity_poly.pdbx_strand_id
1 'polypeptide(L)'
;MKELPWHEKLKKNLKDFIDEAEQKRLLKGSGDIDKADPKEKAAWVKTVMEKFDRLIPDEKDRWDIMKKCSCSCQDESMADYRAEYEKHKDIDKLIDYLHGKAFLNKPVRDGNIIYITKAPAFPEEYKEAKTQKEKRYYFCHCDYARAADSDLSPTYCYCGAGWCQRIWEGILGRPVKIEIVESVLQGGDVCKFAVHI
;
A
#
# COMPACT_ATOMS: atom_id res chain seq x y z
N MET A 1 -1.08 -8.60 -18.47
CA MET A 1 -2.50 -8.66 -18.01
C MET A 1 -2.85 -7.32 -17.40
N LYS A 2 -4.06 -6.81 -17.60
CA LYS A 2 -4.52 -5.57 -16.94
C LYS A 2 -4.64 -5.82 -15.43
N GLU A 3 -4.12 -4.90 -14.62
CA GLU A 3 -4.22 -4.97 -13.16
C GLU A 3 -5.69 -4.97 -12.72
N LEU A 4 -6.06 -5.86 -11.78
CA LEU A 4 -7.41 -5.90 -11.22
C LEU A 4 -7.69 -4.67 -10.35
N PRO A 5 -8.91 -4.12 -10.38
CA PRO A 5 -9.33 -3.10 -9.41
C PRO A 5 -9.15 -3.57 -7.97
N TRP A 6 -8.93 -2.62 -7.06
CA TRP A 6 -8.67 -2.93 -5.64
C TRP A 6 -9.81 -3.75 -5.01
N HIS A 7 -11.07 -3.42 -5.28
CA HIS A 7 -12.21 -4.13 -4.72
C HIS A 7 -12.32 -5.59 -5.21
N GLU A 8 -11.93 -5.87 -6.47
CA GLU A 8 -11.87 -7.24 -6.99
C GLU A 8 -10.70 -8.03 -6.40
N LYS A 9 -9.56 -7.37 -6.10
CA LYS A 9 -8.48 -8.00 -5.33
C LYS A 9 -8.94 -8.35 -3.92
N LEU A 10 -9.63 -7.43 -3.24
CA LEU A 10 -10.19 -7.68 -1.92
C LEU A 10 -11.17 -8.86 -1.95
N LYS A 11 -12.11 -8.86 -2.90
CA LYS A 11 -13.03 -9.99 -3.15
C LYS A 11 -12.30 -11.32 -3.32
N LYS A 12 -11.25 -11.36 -4.14
CA LYS A 12 -10.46 -12.57 -4.36
C LYS A 12 -9.82 -13.06 -3.06
N ASN A 13 -9.20 -12.17 -2.30
CA ASN A 13 -8.43 -12.52 -1.09
C ASN A 13 -9.32 -12.87 0.11
N LEU A 14 -10.61 -12.50 0.10
CA LEU A 14 -11.57 -12.84 1.15
C LEU A 14 -12.07 -14.30 1.09
N LYS A 15 -11.93 -14.97 -0.06
CA LYS A 15 -12.54 -16.30 -0.29
C LYS A 15 -12.06 -17.39 0.68
N ASP A 16 -10.85 -17.22 1.22
CA ASP A 16 -10.25 -18.20 2.14
C ASP A 16 -10.64 -17.93 3.61
N PHE A 17 -11.35 -16.84 3.90
CA PHE A 17 -11.63 -16.36 5.26
C PHE A 17 -13.12 -16.28 5.59
N ILE A 18 -13.97 -16.03 4.58
CA ILE A 18 -15.41 -15.84 4.75
C ILE A 18 -16.19 -16.51 3.63
N ASP A 19 -17.49 -16.76 3.86
CA ASP A 19 -18.34 -17.36 2.84
C ASP A 19 -18.76 -16.36 1.74
N GLU A 20 -19.33 -16.87 0.65
CA GLU A 20 -19.73 -16.06 -0.50
C GLU A 20 -20.86 -15.06 -0.15
N ALA A 21 -21.74 -15.39 0.80
CA ALA A 21 -22.83 -14.52 1.20
C ALA A 21 -22.31 -13.32 2.01
N GLU A 22 -21.39 -13.54 2.93
CA GLU A 22 -20.68 -12.50 3.68
C GLU A 22 -19.84 -11.62 2.77
N GLN A 23 -19.12 -12.22 1.81
CA GLN A 23 -18.36 -11.50 0.81
C GLN A 23 -19.26 -10.55 -0.02
N LYS A 24 -20.41 -11.04 -0.49
CA LYS A 24 -21.39 -10.20 -1.23
C LYS A 24 -21.96 -9.08 -0.35
N ARG A 25 -22.21 -9.34 0.93
CA ARG A 25 -22.70 -8.32 1.88
C ARG A 25 -21.66 -7.24 2.18
N LEU A 26 -20.40 -7.64 2.36
CA LEU A 26 -19.27 -6.74 2.61
C LEU A 26 -19.06 -5.80 1.41
N LEU A 27 -19.02 -6.35 0.19
CA LEU A 27 -18.73 -5.62 -1.04
C LEU A 27 -19.97 -5.06 -1.75
N LYS A 28 -21.12 -5.01 -1.06
CA LYS A 28 -22.34 -4.44 -1.64
C LYS A 28 -22.06 -3.02 -2.14
N GLY A 29 -22.41 -2.76 -3.41
CA GLY A 29 -22.17 -1.47 -4.07
C GLY A 29 -20.86 -1.38 -4.86
N SER A 30 -20.09 -2.46 -4.98
CA SER A 30 -18.82 -2.43 -5.73
C SER A 30 -18.97 -2.40 -7.26
N GLY A 31 -20.15 -2.68 -7.82
CA GLY A 31 -20.34 -2.99 -9.25
C GLY A 31 -19.78 -1.95 -10.24
N ASP A 32 -19.95 -0.66 -9.96
CA ASP A 32 -19.41 0.45 -10.76
C ASP A 32 -18.57 1.42 -9.92
N ILE A 33 -18.10 0.98 -8.74
CA ILE A 33 -17.44 1.89 -7.80
C ILE A 33 -16.16 2.53 -8.35
N ASP A 34 -15.47 1.87 -9.30
CA ASP A 34 -14.30 2.44 -9.98
C ASP A 34 -14.63 3.69 -10.80
N LYS A 35 -15.89 3.83 -11.26
CA LYS A 35 -16.38 4.96 -12.05
C LYS A 35 -17.12 6.00 -11.21
N ALA A 36 -17.42 5.68 -9.95
CA ALA A 36 -18.12 6.56 -9.04
C ALA A 36 -17.30 7.83 -8.77
N ASP A 37 -18.00 8.89 -8.35
CA ASP A 37 -17.33 10.13 -7.98
C ASP A 37 -16.49 9.95 -6.69
N PRO A 38 -15.54 10.87 -6.40
CA PRO A 38 -14.69 10.74 -5.22
C PRO A 38 -15.46 10.64 -3.89
N LYS A 39 -16.60 11.32 -3.74
CA LYS A 39 -17.38 11.30 -2.50
C LYS A 39 -18.06 9.95 -2.31
N GLU A 40 -18.62 9.38 -3.37
CA GLU A 40 -19.21 8.04 -3.36
C GLU A 40 -18.15 6.96 -3.09
N LYS A 41 -16.98 7.05 -3.75
CA LYS A 41 -15.82 6.17 -3.49
C LYS A 41 -15.39 6.22 -2.03
N ALA A 42 -15.29 7.43 -1.46
CA ALA A 42 -14.88 7.66 -0.08
C ALA A 42 -15.85 6.99 0.92
N ALA A 43 -17.15 7.24 0.75
CA ALA A 43 -18.18 6.70 1.62
C ALA A 43 -18.23 5.16 1.54
N TRP A 44 -18.09 4.61 0.33
CA TRP A 44 -18.07 3.17 0.12
C TRP A 44 -16.85 2.52 0.75
N VAL A 45 -15.63 3.00 0.48
CA VAL A 45 -14.41 2.38 1.00
C VAL A 45 -14.37 2.44 2.54
N LYS A 46 -14.80 3.56 3.14
CA LYS A 46 -14.92 3.67 4.59
C LYS A 46 -15.86 2.62 5.15
N THR A 47 -17.06 2.51 4.59
CA THR A 47 -18.07 1.52 5.02
C THR A 47 -17.56 0.09 4.88
N VAL A 48 -16.85 -0.22 3.79
CA VAL A 48 -16.26 -1.53 3.56
C VAL A 48 -15.20 -1.83 4.60
N MET A 49 -14.29 -0.89 4.89
CA MET A 49 -13.22 -1.12 5.86
C MET A 49 -13.74 -1.29 7.29
N GLU A 50 -14.74 -0.50 7.70
CA GLU A 50 -15.37 -0.66 9.02
C GLU A 50 -16.05 -2.03 9.18
N LYS A 51 -16.71 -2.53 8.12
CA LYS A 51 -17.29 -3.87 8.12
C LYS A 51 -16.23 -4.96 8.08
N PHE A 52 -15.18 -4.75 7.29
CA PHE A 52 -14.04 -5.68 7.16
C PHE A 52 -13.38 -5.91 8.53
N ASP A 53 -13.09 -4.84 9.28
CA ASP A 53 -12.47 -4.94 10.60
C ASP A 53 -13.35 -5.69 11.62
N ARG A 54 -14.68 -5.57 11.52
CA ARG A 54 -15.61 -6.30 12.38
C ARG A 54 -15.72 -7.78 12.00
N LEU A 55 -15.68 -8.06 10.70
CA LEU A 55 -15.82 -9.41 10.16
C LEU A 55 -14.54 -10.24 10.34
N ILE A 56 -13.38 -9.59 10.27
CA ILE A 56 -12.06 -10.20 10.43
C ILE A 56 -11.40 -9.62 11.69
N PRO A 57 -11.71 -10.14 12.89
CA PRO A 57 -11.21 -9.57 14.14
C PRO A 57 -9.71 -9.77 14.34
N ASP A 58 -9.15 -10.86 13.78
CA ASP A 58 -7.74 -11.16 13.87
C ASP A 58 -6.90 -10.21 13.00
N GLU A 59 -5.90 -9.57 13.60
CA GLU A 59 -5.05 -8.60 12.90
C GLU A 59 -4.14 -9.26 11.85
N LYS A 60 -3.66 -10.48 12.10
CA LYS A 60 -2.80 -11.20 11.17
C LYS A 60 -3.60 -11.58 9.92
N ASP A 61 -4.84 -11.99 10.06
CA ASP A 61 -5.72 -12.28 8.92
C ASP A 61 -6.01 -11.00 8.12
N ARG A 62 -6.29 -9.88 8.79
CA ARG A 62 -6.43 -8.57 8.12
C ARG A 62 -5.18 -8.19 7.34
N TRP A 63 -4.00 -8.40 7.92
CA TRP A 63 -2.72 -8.19 7.25
C TRP A 63 -2.57 -9.09 6.03
N ASP A 64 -2.81 -10.39 6.17
CA ASP A 64 -2.64 -11.38 5.11
C ASP A 64 -3.58 -11.17 3.92
N ILE A 65 -4.79 -10.66 4.15
CA ILE A 65 -5.75 -10.26 3.12
C ILE A 65 -5.31 -8.95 2.46
N MET A 66 -5.07 -7.90 3.25
CA MET A 66 -4.85 -6.55 2.74
C MET A 66 -3.52 -6.39 2.02
N LYS A 67 -2.45 -7.04 2.48
CA LYS A 67 -1.15 -6.97 1.80
C LYS A 67 -1.22 -7.51 0.37
N LYS A 68 -2.10 -8.49 0.11
CA LYS A 68 -2.34 -9.07 -1.23
C LYS A 68 -3.22 -8.19 -2.12
N CYS A 69 -3.84 -7.14 -1.57
CA CYS A 69 -4.60 -6.15 -2.33
C CYS A 69 -3.71 -5.02 -2.91
N SER A 70 -2.42 -5.02 -2.57
CA SER A 70 -1.43 -4.04 -3.01
C SER A 70 -1.28 -3.96 -4.53
N CYS A 71 -0.92 -2.75 -5.00
CA CYS A 71 -0.68 -2.49 -6.42
C CYS A 71 0.58 -3.20 -6.93
N SER A 72 0.55 -3.70 -8.16
CA SER A 72 1.66 -4.43 -8.82
C SER A 72 2.45 -3.55 -9.80
N CYS A 73 2.36 -2.22 -9.68
CA CYS A 73 2.94 -1.27 -10.63
C CYS A 73 4.48 -1.28 -10.75
N GLN A 74 5.18 -1.93 -9.83
CA GLN A 74 6.65 -2.01 -9.81
C GLN A 74 7.16 -3.42 -10.18
N ASP A 75 6.26 -4.37 -10.42
CA ASP A 75 6.61 -5.78 -10.63
C ASP A 75 7.53 -5.99 -11.83
N GLU A 76 7.36 -5.21 -12.90
CA GLU A 76 8.19 -5.29 -14.11
C GLU A 76 9.63 -4.82 -13.84
N SER A 77 9.82 -3.80 -13.00
CA SER A 77 11.14 -3.27 -12.65
C SER A 77 11.89 -4.13 -11.63
N MET A 78 11.21 -5.08 -10.98
CA MET A 78 11.80 -5.92 -9.94
C MET A 78 12.93 -6.81 -10.43
N ALA A 79 12.82 -7.30 -11.67
CA ALA A 79 13.86 -8.15 -12.25
C ALA A 79 15.19 -7.42 -12.34
N ASP A 80 15.18 -6.15 -12.76
CA ASP A 80 16.39 -5.33 -12.85
C ASP A 80 16.98 -5.03 -11.48
N TYR A 81 16.13 -4.71 -10.49
CA TYR A 81 16.59 -4.39 -9.14
C TYR A 81 17.19 -5.63 -8.46
N ARG A 82 16.58 -6.80 -8.67
CA ARG A 82 17.14 -8.07 -8.22
C ARG A 82 18.46 -8.37 -8.89
N ALA A 83 18.54 -8.22 -10.22
CA ALA A 83 19.79 -8.43 -10.94
C ALA A 83 20.92 -7.54 -10.41
N GLU A 84 20.61 -6.28 -10.07
CA GLU A 84 21.59 -5.39 -9.44
C GLU A 84 22.01 -5.86 -8.04
N TYR A 85 21.06 -6.25 -7.19
CA TYR A 85 21.36 -6.82 -5.88
C TYR A 85 22.23 -8.08 -5.99
N GLU A 86 21.94 -8.98 -6.94
CA GLU A 86 22.68 -10.23 -7.14
C GLU A 86 24.15 -10.01 -7.55
N LYS A 87 24.47 -8.92 -8.29
CA LYS A 87 25.86 -8.60 -8.69
C LYS A 87 26.78 -8.35 -7.50
N HIS A 88 26.24 -7.75 -6.44
CA HIS A 88 27.05 -7.22 -5.36
C HIS A 88 26.74 -7.82 -3.99
N LYS A 89 25.53 -8.38 -3.82
CA LYS A 89 24.98 -8.85 -2.53
C LYS A 89 25.13 -7.81 -1.42
N ASP A 90 25.05 -6.55 -1.81
CA ASP A 90 25.34 -5.38 -0.98
C ASP A 90 24.11 -4.47 -0.99
N ILE A 91 23.54 -4.27 0.19
CA ILE A 91 22.32 -3.49 0.39
C ILE A 91 22.58 -2.00 0.17
N ASP A 92 23.76 -1.50 0.52
CA ASP A 92 24.03 -0.07 0.43
C ASP A 92 24.20 0.34 -1.04
N LYS A 93 24.86 -0.52 -1.83
CA LYS A 93 24.91 -0.37 -3.31
C LYS A 93 23.54 -0.45 -3.95
N LEU A 94 22.69 -1.38 -3.50
CA LEU A 94 21.31 -1.47 -3.96
C LEU A 94 20.54 -0.18 -3.62
N ILE A 95 20.70 0.36 -2.42
CA ILE A 95 20.06 1.62 -2.02
C ILE A 95 20.49 2.78 -2.92
N ASP A 96 21.78 2.89 -3.23
CA ASP A 96 22.29 3.90 -4.16
C ASP A 96 21.76 3.69 -5.58
N TYR A 97 21.60 2.45 -6.03
CA TYR A 97 21.01 2.14 -7.33
C TYR A 97 19.52 2.48 -7.40
N LEU A 98 18.76 2.21 -6.33
CA LEU A 98 17.33 2.49 -6.24
C LEU A 98 17.01 3.98 -6.11
N HIS A 99 17.99 4.80 -5.72
CA HIS A 99 17.82 6.24 -5.57
C HIS A 99 17.37 6.86 -6.90
N GLY A 100 16.15 7.44 -6.90
CA GLY A 100 15.54 8.04 -8.09
C GLY A 100 14.91 7.04 -9.06
N LYS A 101 14.84 5.74 -8.73
CA LYS A 101 14.36 4.69 -9.66
C LYS A 101 13.10 3.93 -9.23
N ALA A 102 12.62 4.09 -8.00
CA ALA A 102 11.30 3.64 -7.57
C ALA A 102 10.54 4.84 -7.01
N PHE A 103 9.22 4.76 -6.79
CA PHE A 103 8.42 5.80 -6.11
C PHE A 103 8.79 5.94 -4.61
N LEU A 104 10.08 6.07 -4.34
CA LEU A 104 10.74 6.04 -3.06
C LEU A 104 11.69 7.23 -2.99
N ASN A 105 11.65 7.95 -1.87
CA ASN A 105 12.81 8.74 -1.48
C ASN A 105 13.98 7.80 -1.20
N LYS A 106 15.21 8.32 -1.19
CA LYS A 106 16.41 7.51 -0.92
C LYS A 106 16.19 6.68 0.36
N PRO A 107 16.21 5.33 0.28
CA PRO A 107 16.14 4.49 1.46
C PRO A 107 17.26 4.81 2.45
N VAL A 108 16.96 4.70 3.75
CA VAL A 108 17.95 4.90 4.82
C VAL A 108 18.11 3.59 5.58
N ARG A 109 19.34 3.10 5.70
CA ARG A 109 19.63 1.85 6.41
C ARG A 109 20.18 2.12 7.81
N ASP A 110 19.69 1.36 8.78
CA ASP A 110 20.24 1.24 10.13
C ASP A 110 20.39 -0.25 10.47
N GLY A 111 21.62 -0.76 10.39
CA GLY A 111 21.92 -2.17 10.58
C GLY A 111 21.14 -3.08 9.63
N ASN A 112 20.20 -3.85 10.20
CA ASN A 112 19.33 -4.79 9.47
C ASN A 112 17.94 -4.23 9.17
N ILE A 113 17.74 -2.92 9.34
CA ILE A 113 16.49 -2.24 9.05
C ILE A 113 16.73 -1.24 7.92
N ILE A 114 15.87 -1.29 6.91
CA ILE A 114 15.82 -0.28 5.85
C ILE A 114 14.54 0.53 6.00
N TYR A 115 14.68 1.82 6.25
CA TYR A 115 13.59 2.77 6.29
C TYR A 115 13.29 3.31 4.89
N ILE A 116 12.03 3.14 4.50
CA ILE A 116 11.52 3.49 3.18
C ILE A 116 10.46 4.56 3.32
N THR A 117 10.70 5.72 2.72
CA THR A 117 9.69 6.78 2.59
C THR A 117 9.18 6.81 1.17
N LYS A 118 7.86 6.70 0.99
CA LYS A 118 7.25 6.80 -0.34
C LYS A 118 7.38 8.21 -0.91
N ALA A 119 7.48 8.31 -2.23
CA ALA A 119 7.34 9.57 -2.94
C ALA A 119 5.84 9.94 -3.07
N PRO A 120 5.47 11.23 -2.97
CA PRO A 120 4.10 11.68 -3.24
C PRO A 120 3.65 11.34 -4.67
N ALA A 121 2.35 11.13 -4.88
CA ALA A 121 1.79 10.95 -6.22
C ALA A 121 1.82 12.25 -7.05
N PHE A 122 1.70 13.39 -6.37
CA PHE A 122 1.71 14.74 -6.95
C PHE A 122 2.78 15.58 -6.21
N PRO A 123 4.08 15.46 -6.56
CA PRO A 123 5.16 16.02 -5.77
C PRO A 123 5.14 17.54 -5.63
N GLU A 124 4.75 18.27 -6.67
CA GLU A 124 4.76 19.74 -6.62
C GLU A 124 3.58 20.27 -5.81
N GLU A 125 2.39 19.72 -6.01
CA GLU A 125 1.20 20.06 -5.23
C GLU A 125 1.34 19.65 -3.76
N TYR A 126 2.01 18.53 -3.49
CA TYR A 126 2.33 18.10 -2.13
C TYR A 126 3.25 19.09 -1.40
N LYS A 127 4.23 19.70 -2.10
CA LYS A 127 5.10 20.74 -1.50
C LYS A 127 4.32 22.00 -1.12
N GLU A 128 3.34 22.37 -1.93
CA GLU A 128 2.52 23.57 -1.73
C GLU A 128 1.31 23.34 -0.81
N ALA A 129 1.06 22.11 -0.39
CA ALA A 129 -0.08 21.73 0.44
C ALA A 129 -0.02 22.42 1.83
N LYS A 130 -1.13 23.05 2.23
CA LYS A 130 -1.22 23.83 3.48
C LYS A 130 -2.03 23.12 4.56
N THR A 131 -2.82 22.12 4.16
CA THR A 131 -3.68 21.36 5.06
C THR A 131 -3.30 19.87 5.07
N GLN A 132 -3.60 19.18 6.16
CA GLN A 132 -3.41 17.72 6.25
C GLN A 132 -4.26 16.95 5.22
N LYS A 133 -5.44 17.49 4.86
CA LYS A 133 -6.28 16.92 3.79
C LYS A 133 -5.59 16.99 2.43
N GLU A 134 -5.00 18.13 2.08
CA GLU A 134 -4.24 18.30 0.84
C GLU A 134 -2.99 17.42 0.81
N LYS A 135 -2.20 17.41 1.89
CA LYS A 135 -1.01 16.55 2.01
C LYS A 135 -1.37 15.08 1.76
N ARG A 136 -2.38 14.56 2.44
CA ARG A 136 -2.88 13.19 2.25
C ARG A 136 -3.30 12.92 0.81
N TYR A 137 -4.09 13.82 0.22
CA TYR A 137 -4.59 13.68 -1.14
C TYR A 137 -3.45 13.65 -2.18
N TYR A 138 -2.50 14.58 -2.09
CA TYR A 138 -1.39 14.65 -3.03
C TYR A 138 -0.33 13.56 -2.81
N PHE A 139 -0.26 12.98 -1.60
CA PHE A 139 0.66 11.88 -1.29
C PHE A 139 0.15 10.52 -1.78
N CYS A 140 -1.15 10.23 -1.63
CA CYS A 140 -1.71 8.91 -1.91
C CYS A 140 -1.78 8.59 -3.41
N HIS A 141 -1.27 7.40 -3.79
CA HIS A 141 -1.32 6.91 -5.18
C HIS A 141 -2.64 6.18 -5.52
N CYS A 142 -3.30 5.60 -4.52
CA CYS A 142 -4.56 4.89 -4.71
C CYS A 142 -5.73 5.88 -4.75
N ASP A 143 -6.61 5.74 -5.74
CA ASP A 143 -7.80 6.58 -5.90
C ASP A 143 -8.80 6.42 -4.74
N TYR A 144 -8.99 5.21 -4.21
CA TYR A 144 -9.79 4.98 -3.00
C TYR A 144 -9.20 5.68 -1.77
N ALA A 145 -7.88 5.61 -1.58
CA ALA A 145 -7.20 6.29 -0.46
C ALA A 145 -7.23 7.82 -0.59
N ARG A 146 -7.17 8.35 -1.82
CA ARG A 146 -7.33 9.78 -2.10
C ARG A 146 -8.75 10.27 -1.89
N ALA A 147 -9.73 9.45 -2.28
CA ALA A 147 -11.13 9.73 -2.07
C ALA A 147 -11.46 9.80 -0.57
N ALA A 148 -10.87 8.91 0.23
CA ALA A 148 -11.13 8.84 1.66
C ALA A 148 -10.71 10.09 2.46
N ASP A 149 -11.50 10.38 3.49
CA ASP A 149 -11.12 11.33 4.53
C ASP A 149 -10.12 10.70 5.54
N SER A 150 -9.75 11.45 6.59
CA SER A 150 -8.76 11.00 7.59
C SER A 150 -9.28 9.91 8.54
N ASP A 151 -10.48 9.38 8.32
CA ASP A 151 -11.17 8.42 9.17
C ASP A 151 -11.16 7.00 8.60
N LEU A 152 -10.33 6.73 7.58
CA LEU A 152 -10.17 5.39 7.05
C LEU A 152 -9.40 4.51 8.04
N SER A 153 -9.85 3.27 8.20
CA SER A 153 -9.23 2.30 9.10
C SER A 153 -7.72 2.15 8.85
N PRO A 154 -6.88 2.07 9.90
CA PRO A 154 -5.45 1.78 9.78
C PRO A 154 -5.16 0.48 9.00
N THR A 155 -6.08 -0.48 9.04
CA THR A 155 -6.03 -1.73 8.27
C THR A 155 -5.85 -1.48 6.77
N TYR A 156 -6.36 -0.36 6.25
CA TYR A 156 -6.16 0.00 4.85
C TYR A 156 -4.67 0.19 4.50
N CYS A 157 -3.88 0.68 5.45
CA CYS A 157 -2.45 0.91 5.26
C CYS A 157 -1.65 -0.38 5.06
N TYR A 158 -2.17 -1.55 5.47
CA TYR A 158 -1.56 -2.85 5.16
C TYR A 158 -1.47 -3.10 3.65
N CYS A 159 -2.36 -2.52 2.84
CA CYS A 159 -2.24 -2.52 1.38
C CYS A 159 -0.98 -1.77 0.92
N GLY A 160 -0.68 -0.63 1.53
CA GLY A 160 0.56 0.13 1.28
C GLY A 160 1.81 -0.58 1.78
N ALA A 161 1.73 -1.25 2.93
CA ALA A 161 2.82 -2.07 3.46
C ALA A 161 3.11 -3.28 2.56
N GLY A 162 2.07 -3.95 2.06
CA GLY A 162 2.19 -5.07 1.12
C GLY A 162 2.85 -4.69 -0.21
N TRP A 163 2.66 -3.45 -0.68
CA TRP A 163 3.41 -2.92 -1.83
C TRP A 163 4.90 -2.84 -1.54
N CYS A 164 5.28 -2.31 -0.38
CA CYS A 164 6.69 -2.24 0.03
C CYS A 164 7.27 -3.66 0.25
N GLN A 165 6.51 -4.55 0.89
CA GLN A 165 6.88 -5.94 1.09
C GLN A 165 7.18 -6.64 -0.24
N ARG A 166 6.25 -6.57 -1.19
CA ARG A 166 6.41 -7.18 -2.52
C ARG A 166 7.70 -6.71 -3.20
N ILE A 167 8.00 -5.41 -3.11
CA ILE A 167 9.21 -4.83 -3.69
C ILE A 167 10.46 -5.48 -3.09
N TRP A 168 10.58 -5.49 -1.78
CA TRP A 168 11.78 -5.99 -1.11
C TRP A 168 11.92 -7.52 -1.17
N GLU A 169 10.82 -8.26 -1.10
CA GLU A 169 10.85 -9.73 -1.31
C GLU A 169 11.23 -10.08 -2.75
N GLY A 170 10.76 -9.30 -3.73
CA GLY A 170 11.13 -9.45 -5.13
C GLY A 170 12.63 -9.24 -5.37
N ILE A 171 13.20 -8.19 -4.78
CA ILE A 171 14.62 -7.86 -4.89
C ILE A 171 15.50 -8.89 -4.18
N LEU A 172 15.19 -9.20 -2.91
CA LEU A 172 16.04 -10.05 -2.08
C LEU A 172 15.83 -11.54 -2.34
N GLY A 173 14.72 -11.91 -2.98
CA GLY A 173 14.37 -13.29 -3.27
C GLY A 173 14.02 -14.13 -2.05
N ARG A 174 13.65 -13.49 -0.94
CA ARG A 174 13.25 -14.14 0.32
C ARG A 174 12.21 -13.28 1.06
N PRO A 175 11.43 -13.85 1.98
CA PRO A 175 10.50 -13.09 2.81
C PRO A 175 11.19 -12.01 3.64
N VAL A 176 10.49 -10.88 3.85
CA VAL A 176 10.91 -9.80 4.76
C VAL A 176 9.76 -9.44 5.70
N LYS A 177 10.09 -8.90 6.88
CA LYS A 177 9.10 -8.29 7.77
C LYS A 177 8.97 -6.81 7.41
N ILE A 178 7.74 -6.30 7.35
CA ILE A 178 7.44 -4.87 7.16
C ILE A 178 6.71 -4.36 8.39
N GLU A 179 7.12 -3.20 8.88
CA GLU A 179 6.39 -2.41 9.88
C GLU A 179 5.99 -1.05 9.28
N ILE A 180 4.78 -0.60 9.62
CA ILE A 180 4.31 0.74 9.25
C ILE A 180 4.80 1.70 10.32
N VAL A 181 5.70 2.61 9.95
CA VAL A 181 6.27 3.61 10.87
C VAL A 181 5.44 4.89 10.87
N GLU A 182 4.96 5.30 9.69
CA GLU A 182 4.17 6.52 9.53
C GLU A 182 3.19 6.35 8.37
N SER A 183 2.03 7.01 8.44
CA SER A 183 1.03 7.00 7.38
C SER A 183 0.26 8.31 7.31
N VAL A 184 0.15 8.86 6.10
CA VAL A 184 -0.69 10.03 5.81
C VAL A 184 -2.18 9.79 6.06
N LEU A 185 -2.63 8.53 5.99
CA LEU A 185 -4.01 8.18 6.32
C LEU A 185 -4.26 8.19 7.84
N GLN A 186 -3.20 8.22 8.65
CA GLN A 186 -3.26 8.20 10.11
C GLN A 186 -2.71 9.50 10.71
N GLY A 187 -2.71 10.59 9.93
CA GLY A 187 -2.30 11.93 10.38
C GLY A 187 -0.81 12.23 10.30
N GLY A 188 0.00 11.32 9.76
CA GLY A 188 1.40 11.59 9.42
C GLY A 188 1.53 12.50 8.20
N ASP A 189 2.73 13.03 7.97
CA ASP A 189 3.04 13.80 6.78
C ASP A 189 3.49 12.87 5.64
N VAL A 190 4.08 11.72 5.94
CA VAL A 190 4.52 10.75 4.92
C VAL A 190 4.06 9.33 5.21
N CYS A 191 4.10 8.45 4.20
CA CYS A 191 4.11 7.01 4.46
C CYS A 191 5.55 6.52 4.58
N LYS A 192 5.89 6.00 5.77
CA LYS A 192 7.20 5.41 6.07
C LYS A 192 7.05 3.96 6.52
N PHE A 193 7.92 3.10 6.01
CA PHE A 193 7.97 1.67 6.35
C PHE A 193 9.36 1.29 6.85
N ALA A 194 9.43 0.35 7.79
CA ALA A 194 10.66 -0.33 8.17
C ALA A 194 10.67 -1.73 7.56
N VAL A 195 11.71 -2.03 6.79
CA VAL A 195 11.95 -3.33 6.16
C VAL A 195 13.03 -4.04 6.95
N HIS A 196 12.68 -5.17 7.57
CA HIS A 196 13.67 -6.00 8.27
C HIS A 196 14.24 -7.01 7.28
N ILE A 197 15.52 -6.85 7.01
CA ILE A 197 16.31 -7.70 6.11
C ILE A 197 17.14 -8.68 6.92
#